data_AF-A0A9D7XFM6-F1
#
_entry.id   AF-A0A9D7XFM6-F1
#
_cell.length_a   1.000
_cell.length_b   1.000
_cell.length_c   1.000
_cell.angle_alpha   90.00
_cell.angle_beta   90.00
_cell.angle_gamma   90.00
#
_symmetry.space_group_name_H-M   'P 1'
#
loop_
_entity.id
_entity.type
_entity.pdbx_description
1 polymer ?
#
loop_
_entity_poly.entity_id
_entity_poly.type
_entity_poly.pdbx_seq_one_letter_code
_entity_poly.pdbx_strand_id
1 'polypeptide(L)'
;MKINLLSSLLFISATLFLTSCGSSKKSASAPASTEISDIDAKVATIVSNSAITEKSADLKGAEKGQVSIFTNETGEIVKVAKKVTTSTSEKLSEFFYDGSNLIHSSHFERNTAKEKGKIVFTSTKHYFGNSKVLSAVQKSVTLKPADEANLEMKMNKAKFKAYPASSNLMRDEMAIIKKIKQLIK
;
A
#
# COMPACT_ATOMS: atom_id res chain seq x y z
N MET A 1 22.64 -4.53 -75.95
CA MET A 1 23.33 -3.37 -76.56
C MET A 1 22.30 -2.37 -77.08
N LYS A 2 22.10 -1.27 -76.35
CA LYS A 2 21.72 0.07 -76.82
C LYS A 2 21.82 0.97 -75.60
N ILE A 3 22.84 1.82 -75.61
CA ILE A 3 23.09 2.87 -74.64
C ILE A 3 22.58 4.17 -75.26
N ASN A 4 22.38 5.18 -74.41
CA ASN A 4 22.44 6.62 -74.66
C ASN A 4 21.07 7.26 -74.93
N LEU A 5 20.72 8.41 -74.34
CA LEU A 5 21.50 9.36 -73.56
C LEU A 5 20.55 10.44 -73.00
N LEU A 6 20.89 10.99 -71.82
CA LEU A 6 20.92 12.43 -71.47
C LEU A 6 19.64 13.29 -71.66
N SER A 7 19.28 14.23 -70.78
CA SER A 7 20.11 15.02 -69.87
C SER A 7 19.26 15.87 -68.91
N SER A 8 19.87 16.15 -67.75
CA SER A 8 19.95 17.46 -67.08
C SER A 8 18.68 18.11 -66.51
N LEU A 9 18.68 18.86 -65.41
CA LEU A 9 19.74 19.69 -64.85
C LEU A 9 19.44 20.01 -63.36
N LEU A 10 20.48 19.88 -62.54
CA LEU A 10 20.92 20.59 -61.33
C LEU A 10 19.99 21.37 -60.35
N PHE A 11 20.25 21.08 -59.06
CA PHE A 11 20.45 21.96 -57.86
C PHE A 11 19.30 22.92 -57.45
N ILE A 12 18.94 23.04 -56.16
CA ILE A 12 19.70 23.78 -55.13
C ILE A 12 19.30 23.31 -53.71
N SER A 13 20.31 23.33 -52.84
CA SER A 13 20.33 23.15 -51.38
C SER A 13 19.40 24.07 -50.58
N ALA A 14 18.83 23.55 -49.49
CA ALA A 14 18.63 24.31 -48.26
C ALA A 14 18.75 23.38 -47.05
N THR A 15 19.94 23.37 -46.46
CA THR A 15 20.20 22.95 -45.08
C THR A 15 19.43 23.85 -44.12
N LEU A 16 18.66 23.24 -43.22
CA LEU A 16 18.27 23.88 -41.96
C LEU A 16 18.69 22.96 -40.82
N PHE A 17 19.81 23.34 -40.21
CA PHE A 17 20.23 22.94 -38.88
C PHE A 17 19.18 23.39 -37.87
N LEU A 18 18.64 22.45 -37.08
CA LEU A 18 18.19 22.74 -35.73
C LEU A 18 18.80 21.72 -34.77
N THR A 19 19.81 22.20 -34.07
CA THR A 19 20.35 21.70 -32.81
C THR A 19 19.29 21.76 -31.72
N SER A 20 19.10 20.66 -30.99
CA SER A 20 18.53 20.62 -29.64
C SER A 20 18.80 19.21 -29.06
N CYS A 21 19.94 19.01 -28.42
CA CYS A 21 20.10 19.01 -26.96
C CYS A 21 19.13 18.08 -26.21
N GLY A 22 19.67 16.95 -25.77
CA GLY A 22 19.34 16.39 -24.45
C GLY A 22 18.02 15.65 -24.33
N SER A 23 18.05 14.34 -24.61
CA SER A 23 17.12 13.40 -23.96
C SER A 23 17.87 12.12 -23.65
N SER A 24 18.66 12.16 -22.59
CA SER A 24 19.07 10.95 -21.88
C SER A 24 17.80 10.18 -21.52
N LYS A 25 17.52 9.08 -22.22
CA LYS A 25 16.54 8.08 -21.78
C LYS A 25 17.02 7.58 -20.43
N LYS A 26 16.47 8.17 -19.37
CA LYS A 26 16.60 7.68 -18.00
C LYS A 26 16.07 6.25 -18.02
N SER A 27 16.92 5.37 -17.52
CA SER A 27 16.72 3.94 -17.33
C SER A 27 15.27 3.58 -16.98
N ALA A 28 14.77 2.54 -17.63
CA ALA A 28 13.47 1.94 -17.37
C ALA A 28 13.26 1.73 -15.86
N SER A 29 12.21 2.33 -15.31
CA SER A 29 11.68 1.94 -14.01
C SER A 29 11.24 0.47 -14.13
N ALA A 30 11.79 -0.41 -13.30
CA ALA A 30 11.13 -1.70 -13.06
C ALA A 30 9.66 -1.44 -12.66
N PRO A 31 8.72 -2.27 -13.10
CA PRO A 31 7.30 -1.98 -12.95
C PRO A 31 6.95 -2.04 -11.47
N ALA A 32 6.14 -1.09 -10.99
CA ALA A 32 5.67 -1.02 -9.60
C ALA A 32 5.10 -2.35 -9.04
N SER A 33 4.75 -3.31 -9.92
CA SER A 33 4.34 -4.66 -9.55
C SER A 33 5.42 -5.49 -8.83
N THR A 34 6.70 -5.35 -9.17
CA THR A 34 7.78 -6.13 -8.53
C THR A 34 8.06 -5.60 -7.12
N GLU A 35 8.08 -4.28 -6.95
CA GLU A 35 8.27 -3.65 -5.64
C GLU A 35 7.13 -4.00 -4.68
N ILE A 36 5.88 -4.03 -5.17
CA ILE A 36 4.72 -4.44 -4.36
C ILE A 36 4.82 -5.92 -3.94
N SER A 37 5.21 -6.83 -4.84
CA SER A 37 5.38 -8.24 -4.49
C SER A 37 6.49 -8.46 -3.45
N ASP A 38 7.58 -7.69 -3.55
CA ASP A 38 8.67 -7.74 -2.58
C ASP A 38 8.21 -7.25 -1.20
N ILE A 39 7.38 -6.20 -1.16
CA ILE A 39 6.74 -5.72 0.07
C ILE A 39 5.84 -6.80 0.68
N ASP A 40 4.97 -7.43 -0.13
CA ASP A 40 4.08 -8.50 0.37
C ASP A 40 4.90 -9.68 0.95
N ALA A 41 6.02 -10.05 0.32
CA ALA A 41 6.91 -11.11 0.82
C ALA A 41 7.60 -10.74 2.14
N LYS A 42 8.04 -9.48 2.29
CA LYS A 42 8.60 -8.96 3.54
C LYS A 42 7.55 -8.97 4.66
N VAL A 43 6.34 -8.51 4.37
CA VAL A 43 5.21 -8.52 5.32
C VAL A 43 4.90 -9.96 5.75
N ALA A 44 4.84 -10.91 4.83
CA ALA A 44 4.61 -12.32 5.15
C ALA A 44 5.68 -12.87 6.09
N THR A 45 6.96 -12.57 5.82
CA THR A 45 8.09 -12.94 6.68
C THR A 45 7.93 -12.40 8.08
N ILE A 46 7.62 -11.10 8.22
CA ILE A 46 7.38 -10.45 9.52
C ILE A 46 6.22 -11.13 10.27
N VAL A 47 5.11 -11.40 9.59
CA VAL A 47 3.92 -12.03 10.21
C VAL A 47 4.22 -13.46 10.68
N SER A 48 5.03 -14.21 9.94
CA SER A 48 5.41 -15.59 10.29
C SER A 48 6.55 -15.70 11.32
N ASN A 49 7.22 -14.60 11.64
CA ASN A 49 8.40 -14.63 12.51
C ASN A 49 8.01 -14.80 13.98
N SER A 50 8.30 -15.97 14.54
CA SER A 50 8.04 -16.32 15.94
C SER A 50 8.96 -15.66 16.96
N ALA A 51 10.07 -15.05 16.53
CA ALA A 51 11.05 -14.40 17.40
C ALA A 51 10.75 -12.91 17.65
N ILE A 52 9.58 -12.43 17.26
CA ILE A 52 9.16 -11.05 17.49
C ILE A 52 8.65 -10.88 18.92
N THR A 53 9.14 -9.84 19.59
CA THR A 53 8.65 -9.43 20.91
C THR A 53 7.53 -8.42 20.75
N GLU A 54 6.43 -8.61 21.50
CA GLU A 54 5.29 -7.69 21.55
C GLU A 54 5.30 -6.86 22.85
N LYS A 55 5.05 -5.56 22.71
CA LYS A 55 4.62 -4.68 23.81
C LYS A 55 3.27 -4.08 23.47
N SER A 56 2.32 -4.17 24.40
CA SER A 56 0.96 -3.70 24.20
C SER A 56 0.49 -2.75 25.30
N ALA A 57 -0.48 -1.90 24.97
CA ALA A 57 -1.20 -1.07 25.93
C ALA A 57 -2.67 -0.99 25.54
N ASP A 58 -3.55 -1.05 26.53
CA ASP A 58 -4.98 -0.88 26.30
C ASP A 58 -5.33 0.59 26.08
N LEU A 59 -6.26 0.84 25.15
CA LEU A 59 -6.79 2.16 24.90
C LEU A 59 -7.72 2.58 26.05
N LYS A 60 -7.48 3.76 26.61
CA LYS A 60 -8.31 4.36 27.67
C LYS A 60 -9.25 5.38 27.04
N GLY A 61 -10.56 5.23 27.20
CA GLY A 61 -11.55 6.19 26.72
C GLY A 61 -12.81 5.54 26.14
N ALA A 62 -13.54 6.29 25.30
CA ALA A 62 -14.77 5.84 24.65
C ALA A 62 -14.52 4.74 23.59
N GLU A 63 -13.34 4.77 22.96
CA GLU A 63 -12.85 3.69 22.10
C GLU A 63 -12.23 2.60 22.97
N LYS A 64 -12.85 1.41 23.00
CA LYS A 64 -12.23 0.23 23.60
C LYS A 64 -11.26 -0.39 22.60
N GLY A 65 -10.15 -0.95 23.08
CA GLY A 65 -9.20 -1.62 22.19
C GLY A 65 -7.80 -1.67 22.76
N GLN A 66 -6.85 -1.98 21.88
CA GLN A 66 -5.46 -2.20 22.24
C GLN A 66 -4.55 -1.66 21.13
N VAL A 67 -3.38 -1.17 21.54
CA VAL A 67 -2.27 -0.88 20.65
C VAL A 67 -1.11 -1.79 20.97
N SER A 68 -0.33 -2.16 19.95
CA SER A 68 0.84 -3.03 20.10
C SER A 68 1.99 -2.55 19.23
N ILE A 69 3.21 -2.74 19.72
CA ILE A 69 4.48 -2.58 18.99
C ILE A 69 5.22 -3.90 19.03
N PHE A 70 5.72 -4.29 17.87
CA PHE A 70 6.40 -5.54 17.63
C PHE A 70 7.83 -5.25 17.19
N THR A 71 8.80 -5.78 17.92
CA THR A 71 10.22 -5.62 17.63
C THR A 71 10.88 -6.95 17.29
N ASN A 72 11.84 -6.94 16.37
CA ASN A 72 12.68 -8.10 16.09
C ASN A 72 13.74 -8.30 17.20
N GLU A 73 14.59 -9.32 17.04
CA GLU A 73 15.66 -9.66 17.98
C GLU A 73 16.71 -8.55 18.17
N THR A 74 16.89 -7.67 17.17
CA THR A 74 17.79 -6.52 17.24
C THR A 74 17.16 -5.30 17.91
N GLY A 75 15.88 -5.39 18.31
CA GLY A 75 15.12 -4.31 18.94
C GLY A 75 14.51 -3.30 17.96
N GLU A 76 14.59 -3.54 16.65
CA GLU A 76 13.99 -2.69 15.63
C GLU A 76 12.48 -2.96 15.53
N ILE A 77 11.70 -1.89 15.34
CA ILE A 77 10.26 -1.99 15.15
C ILE A 77 9.99 -2.54 13.76
N VAL A 78 9.31 -3.68 13.69
CA VAL A 78 8.92 -4.35 12.44
C VAL A 78 7.42 -4.27 12.17
N LYS A 79 6.61 -4.14 13.23
CA LYS A 79 5.17 -3.97 13.12
C LYS A 79 4.62 -3.08 14.24
N VAL A 80 3.61 -2.27 13.91
CA VAL A 80 2.77 -1.56 14.86
C VAL A 80 1.32 -1.93 14.58
N ALA A 81 0.52 -2.15 15.62
CA ALA A 81 -0.89 -2.48 15.46
C ALA A 81 -1.77 -1.60 16.35
N LYS A 82 -2.98 -1.31 15.87
CA LYS A 82 -4.06 -0.69 16.64
C LYS A 82 -5.36 -1.44 16.34
N LYS A 83 -5.95 -2.02 17.38
CA LYS A 83 -7.31 -2.56 17.36
C LYS A 83 -8.23 -1.60 18.10
N VAL A 84 -9.32 -1.20 17.46
CA VAL A 84 -10.39 -0.39 18.06
C VAL A 84 -11.72 -1.10 17.86
N THR A 85 -12.51 -1.18 18.93
CA THR A 85 -13.86 -1.72 18.92
C THR A 85 -14.82 -0.69 19.49
N THR A 86 -15.90 -0.46 18.77
CA THR A 86 -17.06 0.33 19.18
C THR A 86 -18.30 -0.56 19.21
N SER A 87 -19.47 -0.02 19.55
CA SER A 87 -20.73 -0.77 19.48
C SER A 87 -21.13 -1.19 18.07
N THR A 88 -20.61 -0.51 17.04
CA THR A 88 -21.03 -0.71 15.64
C THR A 88 -19.86 -0.98 14.69
N SER A 89 -18.63 -1.00 15.18
CA SER A 89 -17.45 -1.25 14.35
C SER A 89 -16.32 -1.94 15.10
N GLU A 90 -15.57 -2.75 14.38
CA GLU A 90 -14.25 -3.21 14.80
C GLU A 90 -13.26 -2.86 13.70
N LYS A 91 -12.13 -2.25 14.06
CA LYS A 91 -11.06 -1.90 13.13
C LYS A 91 -9.72 -2.36 13.65
N LEU A 92 -9.03 -3.18 12.87
CA LEU A 92 -7.62 -3.52 13.05
C LEU A 92 -6.81 -2.74 12.01
N SER A 93 -5.79 -2.02 12.47
CA SER A 93 -4.82 -1.33 11.61
C SER A 93 -3.43 -1.84 11.95
N GLU A 94 -2.70 -2.31 10.94
CA GLU A 94 -1.34 -2.82 11.07
C GLU A 94 -0.41 -2.03 10.14
N PHE A 95 0.78 -1.73 10.63
CA PHE A 95 1.78 -0.92 9.97
C PHE A 95 3.10 -1.68 9.99
N PHE A 96 3.68 -1.93 8.82
CA PHE A 96 4.86 -2.78 8.68
C PHE A 96 6.06 -1.97 8.24
N TYR A 97 7.18 -2.27 8.86
CA TYR A 97 8.44 -1.56 8.69
C TYR A 97 9.51 -2.47 8.08
N ASP A 98 10.37 -1.85 7.26
CA ASP A 98 11.64 -2.40 6.82
C ASP A 98 12.75 -1.40 7.22
N GLY A 99 13.54 -1.78 8.24
CA GLY A 99 14.37 -0.84 8.98
C GLY A 99 13.52 0.32 9.53
N SER A 100 13.88 1.55 9.17
CA SER A 100 13.17 2.77 9.58
C SER A 100 11.99 3.16 8.68
N ASN A 101 11.80 2.47 7.55
CA ASN A 101 10.83 2.84 6.53
C ASN A 101 9.49 2.12 6.74
N LEU A 102 8.39 2.88 6.76
CA LEU A 102 7.06 2.31 6.60
C LEU A 102 6.93 1.81 5.15
N ILE A 103 6.65 0.52 4.98
CA ILE A 103 6.53 -0.12 3.65
C ILE A 103 5.10 -0.54 3.33
N HIS A 104 4.29 -0.83 4.34
CA HIS A 104 2.92 -1.29 4.18
C HIS A 104 2.03 -0.85 5.34
N SER A 105 0.78 -0.52 5.04
CA SER A 105 -0.28 -0.51 6.05
C SER A 105 -1.48 -1.32 5.58
N SER A 106 -2.07 -2.06 6.51
CA SER A 106 -3.25 -2.89 6.31
C SER A 106 -4.32 -2.47 7.31
N HIS A 107 -5.52 -2.21 6.82
CA HIS A 107 -6.66 -1.86 7.65
C HIS A 107 -7.81 -2.79 7.34
N PHE A 108 -8.26 -3.53 8.36
CA PHE A 108 -9.45 -4.36 8.28
C PHE A 108 -10.55 -3.74 9.15
N GLU A 109 -11.73 -3.50 8.57
CA GLU A 109 -12.87 -2.91 9.27
C GLU A 109 -14.10 -3.80 9.10
N ARG A 110 -14.73 -4.15 10.21
CA ARG A 110 -16.09 -4.69 10.32
C ARG A 110 -17.00 -3.54 10.72
N ASN A 111 -18.05 -3.25 9.95
CA ASN A 111 -18.95 -2.13 10.19
C ASN A 111 -20.42 -2.58 10.10
N THR A 112 -21.19 -2.32 11.16
CA THR A 112 -22.62 -2.63 11.24
C THR A 112 -23.51 -1.38 11.24
N ALA A 113 -22.92 -0.17 11.29
CA ALA A 113 -23.67 1.08 11.36
C ALA A 113 -24.35 1.44 10.02
N LYS A 114 -23.72 1.07 8.90
CA LYS A 114 -24.12 1.55 7.57
C LYS A 114 -25.22 0.72 6.91
N GLU A 115 -25.41 -0.53 7.33
CA GLU A 115 -26.29 -1.47 6.64
C GLU A 115 -27.23 -2.16 7.63
N LYS A 116 -28.51 -1.77 7.65
CA LYS A 116 -29.50 -2.40 8.52
C LYS A 116 -29.59 -3.91 8.22
N GLY A 117 -29.23 -4.73 9.21
CA GLY A 117 -29.28 -6.19 9.11
C GLY A 117 -28.14 -6.83 8.30
N LYS A 118 -27.12 -6.07 7.92
CA LYS A 118 -25.90 -6.59 7.27
C LYS A 118 -24.65 -6.01 7.91
N ILE A 119 -23.53 -6.64 7.62
CA ILE A 119 -22.21 -6.28 8.10
C ILE A 119 -21.35 -6.03 6.87
N VAL A 120 -20.68 -4.87 6.82
CA VAL A 120 -19.71 -4.54 5.78
C VAL A 120 -18.33 -4.82 6.32
N PHE A 121 -17.60 -5.70 5.66
CA PHE A 121 -16.20 -5.98 5.91
C PHE A 121 -15.36 -5.32 4.83
N THR A 122 -14.36 -4.55 5.21
CA THR A 122 -13.47 -3.83 4.30
C THR A 122 -12.04 -4.14 4.64
N SER A 123 -11.25 -4.52 3.64
CA SER A 123 -9.80 -4.65 3.73
C SER A 123 -9.18 -3.62 2.81
N THR A 124 -8.37 -2.74 3.39
CA THR A 124 -7.64 -1.68 2.72
C THR A 124 -6.16 -1.90 2.91
N LYS A 125 -5.39 -1.74 1.83
CA LYS A 125 -3.94 -1.90 1.82
C LYS A 125 -3.29 -0.68 1.18
N HIS A 126 -2.26 -0.16 1.82
CA HIS A 126 -1.41 0.88 1.29
C HIS A 126 0.03 0.37 1.17
N TYR A 127 0.67 0.67 0.06
CA TYR A 127 2.04 0.29 -0.24
C TYR A 127 2.89 1.55 -0.36
N PHE A 128 4.05 1.53 0.28
CA PHE A 128 4.94 2.69 0.36
C PHE A 128 6.35 2.31 -0.08
N GLY A 129 7.01 3.23 -0.78
CA GLY A 129 8.38 3.08 -1.27
C GLY A 129 9.03 4.44 -1.47
N ASN A 130 10.29 4.58 -1.07
CA ASN A 130 11.05 5.83 -1.15
C ASN A 130 10.27 7.05 -0.60
N SER A 131 9.61 6.86 0.55
CA SER A 131 8.78 7.86 1.22
C SER A 131 7.59 8.39 0.39
N LYS A 132 7.05 7.57 -0.51
CA LYS A 132 5.87 7.88 -1.34
C LYS A 132 4.88 6.72 -1.32
N VAL A 133 3.64 7.03 -1.65
CA VAL A 133 2.60 6.02 -1.90
C VAL A 133 2.86 5.38 -3.26
N LEU A 134 3.05 4.06 -3.28
CA LEU A 134 3.16 3.26 -4.50
C LEU A 134 1.79 2.83 -5.01
N SER A 135 0.93 2.38 -4.09
CA SER A 135 -0.39 1.86 -4.40
C SER A 135 -1.32 1.92 -3.20
N ALA A 136 -2.61 2.09 -3.48
CA ALA A 136 -3.68 2.00 -2.50
C ALA A 136 -4.81 1.16 -3.10
N VAL A 137 -5.16 0.08 -2.42
CA VAL A 137 -6.16 -0.88 -2.90
C VAL A 137 -7.12 -1.26 -1.78
N GLN A 138 -8.37 -1.50 -2.15
CA GLN A 138 -9.42 -1.89 -1.21
C GLN A 138 -10.28 -2.99 -1.80
N LYS A 139 -10.77 -3.88 -0.94
CA LYS A 139 -11.89 -4.77 -1.22
C LYS A 139 -12.89 -4.73 -0.07
N SER A 140 -14.16 -4.92 -0.40
CA SER A 140 -15.23 -4.99 0.58
C SER A 140 -16.19 -6.12 0.28
N VAL A 141 -16.73 -6.74 1.31
CA VAL A 141 -17.75 -7.79 1.25
C VAL A 141 -18.85 -7.42 2.24
N THR A 142 -20.10 -7.51 1.79
CA THR A 142 -21.26 -7.31 2.65
C THR A 142 -21.92 -8.66 2.93
N LEU A 143 -22.09 -9.01 4.19
CA LEU A 143 -22.67 -10.29 4.63
C LEU A 143 -23.84 -10.05 5.60
N LYS A 144 -24.74 -11.03 5.70
CA LYS A 144 -25.64 -11.11 6.84
C LYS A 144 -24.87 -11.66 8.05
N PRO A 145 -25.31 -11.37 9.29
CA PRO A 145 -24.67 -11.94 10.49
C PRO A 145 -24.55 -13.47 10.47
N ALA A 146 -25.56 -14.18 9.97
CA ALA A 146 -25.54 -15.64 9.86
C ALA A 146 -24.47 -16.18 8.90
N ASP A 147 -23.97 -15.36 7.98
CA ASP A 147 -22.98 -15.75 6.97
C ASP A 147 -21.54 -15.37 7.35
N GLU A 148 -21.31 -14.79 8.54
CA GLU A 148 -19.99 -14.29 8.97
C GLU A 148 -18.94 -15.42 9.02
N ALA A 149 -19.34 -16.67 9.26
CA ALA A 149 -18.44 -17.83 9.18
C ALA A 149 -17.82 -18.03 7.78
N ASN A 150 -18.45 -17.52 6.72
CA ASN A 150 -17.93 -17.59 5.35
C ASN A 150 -17.04 -16.40 4.97
N LEU A 151 -16.77 -15.48 5.89
CA LEU A 151 -16.06 -14.22 5.63
C LEU A 151 -14.74 -14.44 4.93
N GLU A 152 -13.89 -15.33 5.44
CA GLU A 152 -12.55 -15.58 4.88
C GLU A 152 -12.64 -16.02 3.41
N MET A 153 -13.48 -17.02 3.12
CA MET A 153 -13.73 -17.51 1.77
C MET A 153 -14.21 -16.37 0.84
N LYS A 154 -15.12 -15.53 1.32
CA LYS A 154 -15.69 -14.42 0.54
C LYS A 154 -14.66 -13.32 0.30
N MET A 155 -13.86 -12.99 1.30
CA MET A 155 -12.77 -12.00 1.19
C MET A 155 -11.68 -12.51 0.24
N ASN A 156 -11.34 -13.79 0.25
CA ASN A 156 -10.35 -14.38 -0.65
C ASN A 156 -10.81 -14.37 -2.11
N LYS A 157 -12.13 -14.53 -2.35
CA LYS A 157 -12.73 -14.40 -3.69
C LYS A 157 -12.86 -12.94 -4.15
N ALA A 158 -12.98 -12.00 -3.23
CA ALA A 158 -13.11 -10.58 -3.56
C ALA A 158 -11.77 -10.02 -4.09
N LYS A 159 -11.84 -9.34 -5.24
CA LYS A 159 -10.67 -8.70 -5.85
C LYS A 159 -10.41 -7.32 -5.22
N PHE A 160 -9.14 -7.04 -4.97
CA PHE A 160 -8.70 -5.69 -4.64
C PHE A 160 -8.90 -4.76 -5.84
N LYS A 161 -9.41 -3.56 -5.56
CA LYS A 161 -9.57 -2.48 -6.52
C LYS A 161 -8.69 -1.31 -6.10
N ALA A 162 -7.92 -0.78 -7.04
CA ALA A 162 -7.16 0.45 -6.82
C ALA A 162 -8.11 1.64 -6.62
N TYR A 163 -7.71 2.59 -5.80
CA TYR A 163 -8.39 3.86 -5.63
C TYR A 163 -7.37 5.00 -5.50
N PRO A 164 -7.75 6.24 -5.82
CA PRO A 164 -6.85 7.37 -5.70
C PRO A 164 -6.50 7.63 -4.23
N ALA A 165 -5.22 7.45 -3.89
CA ALA A 165 -4.70 7.77 -2.57
C ALA A 165 -4.65 9.29 -2.37
N SER A 166 -4.95 9.73 -1.14
CA SER A 166 -4.66 11.11 -0.72
C SER A 166 -3.16 11.38 -0.82
N SER A 167 -2.78 12.58 -1.26
CA SER A 167 -1.38 13.03 -1.24
C SER A 167 -0.77 13.04 0.15
N ASN A 168 -1.61 13.11 1.18
CA ASN A 168 -1.20 13.11 2.58
C ASN A 168 -1.19 11.73 3.24
N LEU A 169 -1.52 10.67 2.50
CA LEU A 169 -1.76 9.34 3.08
C LEU A 169 -0.60 8.88 3.98
N MET A 170 0.63 8.93 3.48
CA MET A 170 1.80 8.51 4.28
C MET A 170 1.98 9.35 5.56
N ARG A 171 1.77 10.67 5.47
CA ARG A 171 1.83 11.57 6.64
C ARG A 171 0.79 11.17 7.67
N ASP A 172 -0.42 10.86 7.21
CA ASP A 172 -1.54 10.53 8.08
C ASP A 172 -1.31 9.17 8.79
N GLU A 173 -0.80 8.16 8.07
CA GLU A 173 -0.42 6.88 8.70
C GLU A 173 0.70 7.08 9.74
N MET A 174 1.74 7.84 9.39
CA MET A 174 2.85 8.11 10.32
C MET A 174 2.40 8.89 11.56
N ALA A 175 1.41 9.77 11.43
CA ALA A 175 0.82 10.48 12.57
C ALA A 175 0.07 9.53 13.51
N ILE A 176 -0.65 8.54 12.96
CA ILE A 176 -1.30 7.48 13.75
C ILE A 176 -0.24 6.67 14.50
N ILE A 177 0.81 6.22 13.80
CA ILE A 177 1.88 5.41 14.39
C ILE A 177 2.58 6.19 15.52
N LYS A 178 2.86 7.47 15.31
CA LYS A 178 3.46 8.33 16.35
C LYS A 178 2.61 8.35 17.62
N LYS A 179 1.28 8.47 17.50
CA LYS A 179 0.37 8.43 18.65
C LYS A 179 0.40 7.07 19.34
N ILE A 180 0.42 5.98 18.59
CA ILE A 180 0.52 4.62 19.16
C ILE A 180 1.80 4.47 19.98
N LYS A 181 2.95 4.90 19.43
CA LYS A 181 4.25 4.87 20.12
C LYS A 181 4.26 5.69 21.42
N GLN A 182 3.45 6.74 21.53
CA GLN A 182 3.35 7.52 22.77
C GLN A 182 2.53 6.83 23.86
N LEU A 183 1.64 5.90 23.48
CA LEU A 183 0.79 5.16 24.40
C LEU A 183 1.52 3.94 25.01
N ILE A 184 2.50 3.40 24.29
CA ILE A 184 3.34 2.28 24.72
C ILE A 184 4.70 2.88 25.15
N LYS A 185 4.84 3.15 26.44
CA LYS A 185 6.10 3.63 27.04
C LYS A 185 7.03 2.46 27.35
#